data_AF-A0A0C3RM16-F1
#
_entry.id   AF-A0A0C3RM16-F1
#
_cell.length_a   1.000
_cell.length_b   1.000
_cell.length_c   1.000
_cell.angle_alpha   90.00
_cell.angle_beta   90.00
_cell.angle_gamma   90.00
#
_symmetry.space_group_name_H-M   'P 1'
#
loop_
_entity.id
_entity.type
_entity.pdbx_description
1 polymer ?
#
loop_
_entity_poly.entity_id
_entity_poly.type
_entity_poly.pdbx_seq_one_letter_code
_entity_poly.pdbx_strand_id
1 'polypeptide(L)'
;MELNKQDIAKRYSALSPEKQKEFLGALKKRGFDFSLLPIVRQKAQNRNMLSYAQQRHWFLWQLEPSSTAYHLSGALSLTGRLDIEALRSSFDALVMRHESLRTVFRANDQGMAEQIIGAEQKLDIPVIDLCDLPSTQRAVRAHEEASRVSATPFDLTQGPLLRVALIKTAPEEHLLVMVMHHIISDDWSNRII
;
A
#
# COMPACT_ATOMS: atom_id res chain seq x y z
N MET A 1 35.34 1.71 -13.53
CA MET A 1 34.74 1.13 -12.30
C MET A 1 33.27 1.55 -12.31
N GLU A 2 32.38 0.67 -12.75
CA GLU A 2 30.95 0.96 -12.76
C GLU A 2 30.47 1.13 -11.31
N LEU A 3 29.92 2.30 -11.01
CA LEU A 3 29.36 2.58 -9.71
C LEU A 3 28.02 1.82 -9.56
N ASN A 4 27.97 0.87 -8.63
CA ASN A 4 26.73 0.14 -8.32
C ASN A 4 25.66 1.11 -7.79
N LYS A 5 24.56 1.27 -8.54
CA LYS A 5 23.45 2.16 -8.21
C LYS A 5 22.79 1.82 -6.87
N GLN A 6 22.72 0.54 -6.49
CA GLN A 6 22.20 0.13 -5.19
C GLN A 6 23.09 0.58 -4.03
N ASP A 7 24.41 0.48 -4.19
CA ASP A 7 25.37 0.89 -3.16
C ASP A 7 25.37 2.41 -3.00
N ILE A 8 25.24 3.15 -4.09
CA ILE A 8 25.08 4.61 -4.05
C ILE A 8 23.80 4.98 -3.30
N ALA A 9 22.67 4.35 -3.63
CA ALA A 9 21.39 4.64 -2.98
C ALA A 9 21.42 4.32 -1.47
N LYS A 10 21.98 3.16 -1.08
CA LYS A 10 22.16 2.78 0.33
C LYS A 10 23.05 3.75 1.11
N ARG A 11 24.14 4.21 0.49
CA ARG A 11 25.03 5.22 1.12
C ARG A 11 24.31 6.55 1.28
N TYR A 12 23.57 6.98 0.26
CA TYR A 12 22.79 8.22 0.30
C TYR A 12 21.75 8.20 1.43
N SER A 13 21.00 7.11 1.60
CA SER A 13 19.97 7.03 2.65
C SER A 13 20.52 7.01 4.08
N ALA A 14 21.82 6.69 4.25
CA ALA A 14 22.49 6.69 5.55
C ALA A 14 23.09 8.06 5.94
N LEU A 15 23.08 9.06 5.04
CA LEU A 15 23.61 10.40 5.30
C LEU A 15 22.61 11.27 6.08
N SER A 16 23.13 12.23 6.86
CA SER A 16 22.30 13.29 7.45
C SER A 16 21.71 14.21 6.36
N PRO A 17 20.61 14.94 6.62
CA PRO A 17 19.99 15.82 5.62
C PRO A 17 20.96 16.83 4.98
N GLU A 18 21.86 17.38 5.78
CA GLU A 18 22.92 18.30 5.31
C GLU A 18 23.89 17.61 4.35
N LYS A 19 24.36 16.40 4.72
CA LYS A 19 25.27 15.59 3.89
C LYS A 19 24.58 15.05 2.64
N GLN A 20 23.27 14.78 2.67
CA GLN A 20 22.49 14.42 1.50
C GLN A 20 22.51 15.54 0.47
N LYS A 21 22.32 16.80 0.88
CA LYS A 21 22.37 17.97 -0.01
C LYS A 21 23.75 18.12 -0.67
N GLU A 22 24.82 17.97 0.09
CA GLU A 22 26.20 18.01 -0.43
C GLU A 22 26.48 16.86 -1.41
N PHE A 23 26.03 15.65 -1.08
CA PHE A 23 26.17 14.47 -1.93
C PHE A 23 25.43 14.63 -3.26
N LEU A 24 24.20 15.14 -3.23
CA LEU A 24 23.42 15.50 -4.43
C LEU A 24 24.16 16.53 -5.30
N GLY A 25 24.72 17.57 -4.67
CA GLY A 25 25.50 18.59 -5.35
C GLY A 25 26.76 18.02 -6.03
N ALA A 26 27.48 17.13 -5.36
CA ALA A 26 28.74 16.54 -5.86
C ALA A 26 28.51 15.62 -7.07
N LEU A 27 27.45 14.81 -7.04
CA LEU A 27 27.12 13.89 -8.14
C LEU A 27 26.50 14.61 -9.35
N LYS A 28 25.70 15.67 -9.13
CA LYS A 28 25.21 16.52 -10.24
C LYS A 28 26.37 17.18 -10.99
N LYS A 29 27.41 17.64 -10.27
CA LYS A 29 28.65 18.15 -10.88
C LYS A 29 29.44 17.09 -11.66
N ARG A 30 29.23 15.81 -11.37
CA ARG A 30 29.83 14.66 -12.09
C ARG A 30 28.95 14.12 -13.22
N GLY A 31 27.84 14.78 -13.55
CA GLY A 31 26.94 14.36 -14.62
C GLY A 31 26.10 13.13 -14.30
N PHE A 32 25.94 12.78 -13.01
CA PHE A 32 25.16 11.62 -12.61
C PHE A 32 23.68 11.99 -12.45
N ASP A 33 22.79 11.25 -13.14
CA ASP A 33 21.34 11.40 -13.02
C ASP A 33 20.79 10.57 -11.86
N PHE A 34 20.23 11.26 -10.88
CA PHE A 34 19.67 10.70 -9.66
C PHE A 34 18.31 10.05 -9.85
N SER A 35 17.56 10.41 -10.89
CA SER A 35 16.24 9.83 -11.17
C SER A 35 16.30 8.32 -11.43
N LEU A 36 17.48 7.82 -11.78
CA LEU A 36 17.74 6.41 -12.11
C LEU A 36 18.25 5.59 -10.92
N LEU A 37 18.39 6.19 -9.73
CA LEU A 37 18.77 5.44 -8.53
C LEU A 37 17.56 4.71 -7.95
N PRO A 38 17.73 3.47 -7.47
CA PRO A 38 16.66 2.77 -6.78
C PRO A 38 16.32 3.50 -5.48
N ILE A 39 15.03 3.66 -5.18
CA ILE A 39 14.58 4.14 -3.88
C ILE A 39 14.91 3.04 -2.87
N VAL A 40 15.80 3.31 -1.92
CA VAL A 40 16.15 2.36 -0.86
C VAL A 40 15.27 2.58 0.37
N ARG A 41 15.00 1.49 1.10
CA ARG A 41 14.30 1.56 2.39
C ARG A 41 15.06 2.52 3.32
N GLN A 42 14.40 3.56 3.81
CA GLN A 42 14.95 4.39 4.88
C GLN A 42 14.80 3.67 6.21
N LYS A 43 15.74 3.88 7.14
CA LYS A 43 15.57 3.41 8.52
C LYS A 43 14.39 4.18 9.14
N ALA A 44 13.49 3.44 9.81
CA ALA A 44 12.40 4.03 10.55
C ALA A 44 12.94 5.12 11.49
N GLN A 45 12.49 6.36 11.28
CA GLN A 45 12.58 7.38 12.32
C GLN A 45 11.41 7.12 13.26
N ASN A 46 11.62 7.14 14.58
CA ASN A 46 10.54 7.02 15.56
C ASN A 46 9.58 8.22 15.42
N ARG A 47 8.65 8.12 14.46
CA ARG A 47 7.65 9.12 14.13
C ARG A 47 6.28 8.54 14.45
N ASN A 48 6.01 8.47 15.72
CA ASN A 48 4.78 7.94 16.28
C ASN A 48 3.64 8.95 16.10
N MET A 49 3.95 10.24 15.93
CA MET A 49 2.96 11.29 15.76
C MET A 49 2.32 11.26 14.36
N LEU A 50 1.01 11.46 14.30
CA LEU A 50 0.28 11.62 13.05
C LEU A 50 0.60 12.98 12.42
N SER A 51 0.71 13.01 11.10
CA SER A 51 0.65 14.27 10.34
C SER A 51 -0.72 14.95 10.50
N TYR A 52 -0.83 16.24 10.20
CA TYR A 52 -2.13 16.96 10.26
C TYR A 52 -3.21 16.32 9.38
N ALA A 53 -2.84 15.82 8.20
CA ALA A 53 -3.77 15.10 7.33
C ALA A 53 -4.25 13.80 8.00
N GLN A 54 -3.34 13.03 8.59
CA GLN A 54 -3.70 11.82 9.32
C GLN A 54 -4.55 12.12 10.57
N GLN A 55 -4.26 13.18 11.33
CA GLN A 55 -5.07 13.60 12.47
C GLN A 55 -6.51 13.90 12.07
N ARG A 56 -6.70 14.60 10.93
CA ARG A 56 -8.03 14.86 10.37
C ARG A 56 -8.75 13.56 10.00
N HIS A 57 -8.09 12.64 9.30
CA HIS A 57 -8.69 11.35 8.95
C HIS A 57 -9.03 10.50 10.18
N TRP A 58 -8.14 10.47 11.18
CA TRP A 58 -8.37 9.79 12.45
C TRP A 58 -9.62 10.33 13.15
N PHE A 59 -9.72 11.66 13.29
CA PHE A 59 -10.90 12.29 13.89
C PHE A 59 -12.19 11.96 13.14
N LEU A 60 -12.18 12.02 11.81
CA LEU A 60 -13.36 11.70 10.99
C LEU A 60 -13.78 10.24 11.11
N TRP A 61 -12.81 9.33 11.17
CA TRP A 61 -13.08 7.91 11.42
C TRP A 61 -13.68 7.69 12.81
N GLN A 62 -13.22 8.41 13.85
CA GLN A 62 -13.81 8.30 15.19
C GLN A 62 -15.27 8.76 15.25
N LEU A 63 -15.67 9.72 14.40
CA LEU A 63 -17.06 10.18 14.31
C LEU A 63 -17.97 9.16 13.60
N GLU A 64 -17.47 8.50 12.56
CA GLU A 64 -18.23 7.52 11.78
C GLU A 64 -17.34 6.33 11.37
N PRO A 65 -17.06 5.36 12.28
CA PRO A 65 -16.13 4.26 12.02
C PRO A 65 -16.58 3.30 10.90
N SER A 66 -17.88 3.29 10.58
CA SER A 66 -18.46 2.49 9.49
C SER A 66 -18.41 3.20 8.13
N SER A 67 -17.92 4.44 8.06
CA SER A 67 -17.86 5.21 6.83
C SER A 67 -16.83 4.65 5.86
N THR A 68 -17.16 4.60 4.58
CA THR A 68 -16.23 4.20 3.51
C THR A 68 -15.80 5.38 2.64
N ALA A 69 -16.14 6.62 3.04
CA ALA A 69 -15.89 7.84 2.27
C ALA A 69 -14.40 8.11 2.01
N TYR A 70 -13.52 7.52 2.82
CA TYR A 70 -12.06 7.66 2.74
C TYR A 70 -11.37 6.39 2.22
N HIS A 71 -12.11 5.50 1.57
CA HIS A 71 -11.52 4.38 0.85
C HIS A 71 -11.00 4.86 -0.51
N LEU A 72 -9.78 4.46 -0.83
CA LEU A 72 -9.21 4.50 -2.17
C LEU A 72 -9.40 3.11 -2.78
N SER A 73 -10.39 2.96 -3.65
CA SER A 73 -10.78 1.69 -4.26
C SER A 73 -10.48 1.68 -5.75
N GLY A 74 -9.91 0.59 -6.25
CA GLY A 74 -9.66 0.36 -7.67
C GLY A 74 -9.83 -1.10 -8.04
N ALA A 75 -10.10 -1.36 -9.33
CA ALA A 75 -10.17 -2.71 -9.86
C ALA A 75 -9.44 -2.80 -11.21
N LEU A 76 -8.71 -3.89 -11.41
CA LEU A 76 -7.97 -4.17 -12.65
C LEU A 76 -8.48 -5.48 -13.25
N SER A 77 -8.88 -5.43 -14.52
CA SER A 77 -9.16 -6.64 -15.31
C SER A 77 -7.86 -7.25 -15.80
N LEU A 78 -7.62 -8.51 -15.44
CA LEU A 78 -6.45 -9.28 -15.85
C LEU A 78 -6.89 -10.40 -16.79
N THR A 79 -6.28 -10.45 -17.97
CA THR A 79 -6.53 -11.48 -18.97
C THR A 79 -5.29 -12.34 -19.19
N GLY A 80 -5.51 -13.64 -19.39
CA GLY A 80 -4.46 -14.65 -19.53
C GLY A 80 -4.23 -15.47 -18.26
N ARG A 81 -3.23 -16.34 -18.33
CA ARG A 81 -2.82 -17.19 -17.21
C ARG A 81 -2.23 -16.34 -16.09
N LEU A 82 -2.78 -16.49 -14.89
CA LEU A 82 -2.33 -15.77 -13.70
C LEU A 82 -1.72 -16.75 -12.70
N ASP A 83 -0.46 -16.50 -12.33
CA ASP A 83 0.16 -17.18 -11.21
C ASP A 83 -0.26 -16.49 -9.90
N ILE A 84 -1.21 -17.11 -9.20
CA ILE A 84 -1.80 -16.58 -7.97
C ILE A 84 -0.77 -16.52 -6.83
N GLU A 85 0.18 -17.45 -6.78
CA GLU A 85 1.21 -17.47 -5.74
C GLU A 85 2.26 -16.39 -5.97
N ALA A 86 2.61 -16.13 -7.23
CA ALA A 86 3.45 -14.99 -7.59
C ALA A 86 2.76 -13.65 -7.25
N LEU A 87 1.46 -13.52 -7.53
CA LEU A 87 0.68 -12.34 -7.16
C LEU A 87 0.69 -12.12 -5.64
N ARG A 88 0.39 -13.15 -4.84
CA ARG A 88 0.45 -13.09 -3.37
C ARG A 88 1.84 -12.69 -2.88
N SER A 89 2.88 -13.32 -3.42
CA SER A 89 4.27 -13.01 -3.07
C SER A 89 4.65 -11.55 -3.40
N SER A 90 4.10 -10.98 -4.48
CA SER A 90 4.33 -9.57 -4.81
C SER A 90 3.70 -8.61 -3.80
N PHE A 91 2.47 -8.89 -3.34
CA PHE A 91 1.81 -8.08 -2.32
C PHE A 91 2.46 -8.23 -0.96
N ASP A 92 2.88 -9.45 -0.58
CA ASP A 92 3.69 -9.68 0.60
C ASP A 92 4.96 -8.82 0.56
N ALA A 93 5.66 -8.79 -0.58
CA ALA A 93 6.85 -7.96 -0.76
C ALA A 93 6.56 -6.46 -0.62
N LEU A 94 5.44 -5.97 -1.15
CA LEU A 94 5.00 -4.58 -0.97
C LEU A 94 4.73 -4.27 0.50
N VAL A 95 3.95 -5.10 1.19
CA VAL A 95 3.61 -4.91 2.61
C VAL A 95 4.86 -4.98 3.48
N MET A 96 5.78 -5.92 3.25
CA MET A 96 7.06 -5.99 3.97
C MET A 96 7.88 -4.71 3.78
N ARG A 97 7.95 -4.21 2.54
CA ARG A 97 8.75 -3.05 2.17
C ARG A 97 8.20 -1.73 2.71
N HIS A 98 6.88 -1.54 2.72
CA HIS A 98 6.22 -0.26 3.00
C HIS A 98 5.57 -0.26 4.39
N GLU A 99 6.15 0.50 5.32
CA GLU A 99 5.66 0.60 6.70
C GLU A 99 4.23 1.13 6.79
N SER A 100 3.83 2.06 5.91
CA SER A 100 2.46 2.61 5.88
C SER A 100 1.39 1.54 5.68
N LEU A 101 1.67 0.49 4.89
CA LEU A 101 0.73 -0.61 4.65
C LEU A 101 0.51 -1.50 5.89
N ARG A 102 1.38 -1.38 6.90
CA ARG A 102 1.34 -2.10 8.17
C ARG A 102 1.02 -1.19 9.35
N THR A 103 0.76 0.10 9.12
CA THR A 103 0.49 1.06 10.18
C THR A 103 -0.96 1.00 10.62
N VAL A 104 -1.18 0.98 11.94
CA VAL A 104 -2.47 1.19 12.59
C VAL A 104 -2.41 2.44 13.46
N PHE A 105 -3.58 2.93 13.87
CA PHE A 105 -3.74 4.19 14.60
C PHE A 105 -4.49 3.94 15.90
N ARG A 106 -3.93 4.41 17.02
CA ARG A 106 -4.54 4.26 18.36
C ARG A 106 -4.32 5.51 19.18
N ALA A 107 -5.18 5.76 20.15
CA ALA A 107 -4.90 6.74 21.19
C ALA A 107 -3.94 6.12 22.21
N ASN A 108 -2.95 6.89 22.66
CA ASN A 108 -2.08 6.53 23.79
C ASN A 108 -2.80 6.80 25.13
N ASP A 109 -2.12 6.52 26.25
CA ASP A 109 -2.68 6.69 27.60
C ASP A 109 -3.05 8.16 27.94
N GLN A 110 -2.54 9.12 27.17
CA GLN A 110 -2.85 10.55 27.30
C GLN A 110 -3.94 11.00 26.33
N GLY A 111 -4.54 10.08 25.57
CA GLY A 111 -5.57 10.37 24.57
C GLY A 111 -5.04 10.92 23.24
N MET A 112 -3.72 10.98 23.04
CA MET A 112 -3.12 11.47 21.80
C MET A 112 -3.05 10.34 20.77
N ALA A 113 -3.44 10.63 19.52
CA ALA A 113 -3.35 9.65 18.44
C ALA A 113 -1.89 9.37 18.08
N GLU A 114 -1.57 8.09 17.89
CA GLU A 114 -0.26 7.60 17.49
C GLU A 114 -0.35 6.57 16.36
N GLN A 115 0.70 6.54 15.55
CA GLN A 115 0.97 5.53 14.54
C GLN A 115 1.74 4.37 15.16
N ILE A 116 1.24 3.17 14.98
CA ILE A 116 1.88 1.93 15.40
C ILE A 116 2.19 1.12 14.15
N ILE A 117 3.47 0.91 13.87
CA ILE A 117 3.92 0.11 12.73
C ILE A 117 3.88 -1.36 13.14
N GLY A 118 3.00 -2.13 12.51
CA GLY A 118 2.90 -3.58 12.70
C GLY A 118 4.14 -4.33 12.19
N ALA A 119 4.33 -5.54 12.71
CA ALA A 119 5.37 -6.45 12.24
C ALA A 119 5.17 -6.80 10.75
N GLU A 120 6.24 -7.25 10.09
CA GLU A 120 6.15 -7.77 8.73
C GLU A 120 5.23 -9.00 8.71
N GLN A 121 4.12 -8.91 7.99
CA GLN A 121 3.08 -9.94 7.91
C GLN A 121 2.65 -10.16 6.46
N LYS A 122 2.17 -11.37 6.16
CA LYS A 122 1.58 -11.69 4.86
C LYS A 122 0.21 -11.02 4.71
N LEU A 123 -0.11 -10.63 3.49
CA LEU A 123 -1.42 -10.10 3.15
C LEU A 123 -2.35 -11.24 2.76
N ASP A 124 -3.53 -11.30 3.38
CA ASP A 124 -4.56 -12.23 2.93
C ASP A 124 -5.18 -11.72 1.62
N ILE A 125 -5.18 -12.58 0.61
CA ILE A 125 -5.78 -12.32 -0.71
C ILE A 125 -6.73 -13.47 -1.04
N PRO A 126 -8.02 -13.33 -0.69
CA PRO A 126 -9.03 -14.31 -1.04
C PRO A 126 -9.20 -14.38 -2.56
N VAL A 127 -9.36 -15.61 -3.04
CA VAL A 127 -9.73 -15.90 -4.44
C VAL A 127 -11.19 -16.31 -4.46
N ILE A 128 -12.02 -15.50 -5.11
CA ILE A 128 -13.45 -15.75 -5.27
C ILE A 128 -13.64 -16.35 -6.65
N ASP A 129 -13.78 -17.68 -6.73
CA ASP A 129 -13.99 -18.39 -7.98
C ASP A 129 -15.47 -18.38 -8.37
N LEU A 130 -15.78 -17.76 -9.51
CA LEU A 130 -17.12 -17.66 -10.08
C LEU A 130 -17.28 -18.52 -11.34
N CYS A 131 -16.29 -19.37 -11.69
CA CYS A 131 -16.30 -20.15 -12.92
C CYS A 131 -17.49 -21.13 -13.01
N ASP A 132 -18.00 -21.59 -11.87
CA ASP A 132 -19.15 -22.50 -11.80
C ASP A 132 -20.50 -21.81 -12.06
N LEU A 133 -20.53 -20.48 -12.13
CA LEU A 133 -21.74 -19.74 -12.42
C LEU A 133 -22.03 -19.64 -13.93
N PRO A 134 -23.32 -19.55 -14.31
CA PRO A 134 -23.71 -19.25 -15.68
C PRO A 134 -23.02 -17.97 -16.19
N SER A 135 -22.55 -17.98 -17.44
CA SER A 135 -21.84 -16.85 -18.06
C SER A 135 -22.62 -15.53 -17.96
N THR A 136 -23.94 -15.59 -18.06
CA THR A 136 -24.84 -14.43 -17.95
C THR A 136 -24.88 -13.80 -16.55
N GLN A 137 -24.49 -14.54 -15.51
CA GLN A 137 -24.51 -14.07 -14.11
C GLN A 137 -23.12 -13.68 -13.61
N ARG A 138 -22.04 -14.21 -14.21
CA ARG A 138 -20.66 -14.01 -13.73
C ARG A 138 -20.27 -12.54 -13.61
N ALA A 139 -20.57 -11.72 -14.62
CA ALA A 139 -20.21 -10.30 -14.61
C ALA A 139 -20.92 -9.53 -13.49
N VAL A 140 -22.20 -9.80 -13.27
CA VAL A 140 -23.00 -9.18 -12.20
C VAL A 140 -22.44 -9.59 -10.84
N ARG A 141 -22.20 -10.89 -10.63
CA ARG A 141 -21.65 -11.40 -9.38
C ARG A 141 -20.23 -10.88 -9.10
N ALA A 142 -19.40 -10.73 -10.13
CA ALA A 142 -18.08 -10.13 -9.97
C ALA A 142 -18.17 -8.66 -9.52
N HIS A 143 -19.11 -7.89 -10.08
CA HIS A 143 -19.33 -6.51 -9.66
C HIS A 143 -19.88 -6.40 -8.23
N GLU A 144 -20.80 -7.29 -7.84
CA GLU A 144 -21.33 -7.38 -6.47
C GLU A 144 -20.20 -7.67 -5.47
N GLU A 145 -19.34 -8.65 -5.76
CA GLU A 145 -18.20 -8.99 -4.89
C GLU A 145 -17.19 -7.84 -4.80
N ALA A 146 -16.86 -7.20 -5.93
CA ALA A 146 -15.96 -6.03 -5.93
C ALA A 146 -16.53 -4.86 -5.12
N SER A 147 -17.84 -4.62 -5.23
CA SER A 147 -18.55 -3.60 -4.44
C SER A 147 -18.56 -3.95 -2.96
N ARG A 148 -18.80 -5.21 -2.60
CA ARG A 148 -18.75 -5.70 -1.21
C ARG A 148 -17.37 -5.49 -0.59
N VAL A 149 -16.31 -5.84 -1.31
CA VAL A 149 -14.91 -5.64 -0.86
C VAL A 149 -14.62 -4.16 -0.63
N SER A 150 -15.08 -3.30 -1.54
CA SER A 150 -14.90 -1.83 -1.49
C SER A 150 -15.71 -1.16 -0.37
N ALA A 151 -16.91 -1.66 -0.10
CA ALA A 151 -17.84 -1.11 0.88
C ALA A 151 -17.63 -1.66 2.31
N THR A 152 -16.72 -2.61 2.51
CA THR A 152 -16.44 -3.13 3.86
C THR A 152 -15.54 -2.14 4.61
N PRO A 153 -15.97 -1.56 5.75
CA PRO A 153 -15.19 -0.57 6.49
C PRO A 153 -13.83 -1.09 6.97
N PHE A 154 -12.92 -0.17 7.28
CA PHE A 154 -11.66 -0.49 7.95
C PHE A 154 -11.74 -0.13 9.44
N ASP A 155 -11.21 -1.01 10.29
CA ASP A 155 -10.86 -0.67 11.66
C ASP A 155 -9.42 -0.14 11.68
N LEU A 156 -9.28 1.18 11.85
CA LEU A 156 -7.97 1.85 11.88
C LEU A 156 -7.07 1.38 13.03
N THR A 157 -7.63 0.73 14.05
CA THR A 157 -6.90 0.27 15.24
C THR A 157 -6.33 -1.14 15.11
N GLN A 158 -6.84 -1.95 14.19
CA GLN A 158 -6.46 -3.35 14.01
C GLN A 158 -5.76 -3.61 12.67
N GLY A 159 -6.16 -2.92 11.60
CA GLY A 159 -5.65 -3.18 10.26
C GLY A 159 -5.94 -4.62 9.77
N PRO A 160 -5.32 -5.04 8.65
CA PRO A 160 -4.56 -4.20 7.73
C PRO A 160 -5.45 -3.13 7.07
N LEU A 161 -4.86 -1.98 6.72
CA LEU A 161 -5.56 -0.86 6.06
C LEU A 161 -5.46 -0.90 4.52
N LEU A 162 -5.02 -2.04 4.01
CA LEU A 162 -5.02 -2.47 2.62
C LEU A 162 -5.79 -3.79 2.56
N ARG A 163 -6.71 -3.90 1.62
CA ARG A 163 -7.47 -5.11 1.30
C ARG A 163 -7.34 -5.39 -0.18
N VAL A 164 -7.06 -6.63 -0.53
CA VAL A 164 -6.95 -7.10 -1.91
C VAL A 164 -7.79 -8.35 -2.07
N ALA A 165 -8.54 -8.47 -3.16
CA ALA A 165 -9.29 -9.67 -3.50
C ALA A 165 -9.13 -9.97 -5.00
N LEU A 166 -9.05 -11.25 -5.33
CA LEU A 166 -9.00 -11.71 -6.72
C LEU A 166 -10.32 -12.42 -7.04
N ILE A 167 -11.10 -11.88 -7.96
CA ILE A 167 -12.33 -12.51 -8.44
C ILE A 167 -12.02 -13.18 -9.77
N LYS A 168 -12.19 -14.49 -9.85
CA LYS A 168 -11.93 -15.26 -11.07
C LYS A 168 -13.25 -15.52 -11.80
N THR A 169 -13.40 -14.92 -12.98
CA THR A 169 -14.61 -15.06 -13.80
C THR A 169 -14.47 -16.14 -14.87
N ALA A 170 -13.25 -16.46 -15.29
CA ALA A 170 -12.96 -17.58 -16.19
C ALA A 170 -11.54 -18.12 -15.91
N PRO A 171 -11.11 -19.24 -16.52
CA PRO A 171 -9.75 -19.77 -16.31
C PRO A 171 -8.63 -18.76 -16.59
N GLU A 172 -8.86 -17.81 -17.49
CA GLU A 172 -7.90 -16.78 -17.90
C GLU A 172 -8.49 -15.37 -17.78
N GLU A 173 -9.53 -15.16 -16.96
CA GLU A 173 -10.12 -13.85 -16.72
C GLU A 173 -10.30 -13.62 -15.23
N HIS A 174 -9.73 -12.52 -14.75
CA HIS A 174 -9.74 -12.16 -13.34
C HIS A 174 -10.00 -10.67 -13.16
N LEU A 175 -10.60 -10.30 -12.03
CA LEU A 175 -10.74 -8.94 -11.55
C LEU A 175 -9.99 -8.82 -10.23
N LEU A 176 -8.88 -8.09 -10.23
CA LEU A 176 -8.13 -7.77 -9.02
C LEU A 176 -8.71 -6.49 -8.41
N VAL A 177 -9.28 -6.60 -7.22
CA VAL A 177 -9.85 -5.48 -6.46
C VAL A 177 -8.87 -5.10 -5.37
N MET A 178 -8.52 -3.81 -5.30
CA MET A 178 -7.64 -3.26 -4.28
C MET A 178 -8.31 -2.07 -3.61
N VAL A 179 -8.29 -2.06 -2.28
CA VAL A 179 -8.92 -1.02 -1.46
C VAL A 179 -7.98 -0.67 -0.33
N MET A 180 -7.75 0.62 -0.09
CA MET A 180 -6.97 1.07 1.06
C MET A 180 -7.57 2.30 1.71
N HIS A 181 -7.28 2.53 2.99
CA HIS A 181 -7.73 3.74 3.65
C HIS A 181 -6.79 4.92 3.32
N HIS A 182 -7.36 6.08 3.00
CA HIS A 182 -6.61 7.31 2.65
C HIS A 182 -5.70 7.84 3.79
N ILE A 183 -5.76 7.25 4.99
CA ILE A 183 -4.88 7.61 6.11
C ILE A 183 -3.46 7.03 5.94
N ILE A 184 -3.31 5.99 5.11
CA ILE A 184 -2.02 5.32 4.84
C ILE A 184 -1.52 5.52 3.39
N SER A 185 -2.30 6.18 2.54
CA SER A 185 -1.97 6.42 1.12
C SER A 185 -2.66 7.68 0.61
N ASP A 186 -2.24 8.15 -0.56
CA ASP A 186 -2.86 9.23 -1.31
C ASP A 186 -2.88 8.89 -2.82
N ASP A 187 -3.56 9.71 -3.62
CA ASP A 187 -3.68 9.50 -5.07
C ASP A 187 -2.33 9.47 -5.80
N TRP A 188 -1.28 10.07 -5.22
CA TRP A 188 0.07 10.04 -5.78
C TRP A 188 0.76 8.71 -5.47
N SER A 189 0.69 8.27 -4.21
CA SER A 189 1.26 7.01 -3.70
C SER A 189 0.59 5.79 -4.33
N ASN A 190 -0.71 5.86 -4.63
CA ASN A 190 -1.44 4.83 -5.38
C ASN A 190 -0.89 4.57 -6.79
N ARG A 191 -0.13 5.50 -7.38
CA ARG A 191 0.52 5.28 -8.69
C ARG A 191 1.91 4.67 -8.57
N ILE A 192 2.45 4.62 -7.36
CA ILE A 192 3.81 4.15 -7.06
C ILE A 192 3.78 2.74 -6.47
N ILE A 193 2.77 2.44 -5.65
CA ILE A 193 2.45 1.11 -5.10
C ILE A 193 1.76 0.29 -6.18
#